data_AF-A0A3L7PLT0-F1
#
_entry.id   AF-A0A3L7PLT0-F1
#
_cell.length_a   1.000
_cell.length_b   1.000
_cell.length_c   1.000
_cell.angle_alpha   90.00
_cell.angle_beta   90.00
_cell.angle_gamma   90.00
#
_symmetry.space_group_name_H-M   'P 1'
#
loop_
_entity.id
_entity.type
_entity.pdbx_description
1 polymer ?
#
loop_
_entity_poly.entity_id
_entity_poly.type
_entity_poly.pdbx_seq_one_letter_code
_entity_poly.pdbx_strand_id
1 'polypeptide(L)'
;MAKRPTKPAKTASNDEPGDDAPAKKGSYKLVIVESPAKAKTITKYLGAGFQVEASKGHIRDLPKRAPKGVKQPVPGVDLEHDFEPTYEVSDDRRAQVTALKKLAKNASEIWFATDLDREGEAIAWHLAELLGVDPLKAKRVEFDEITRGAILKAFEAPRPIDINRVNAQQARRILDRIV
;
A
#
# COMPACT_ATOMS: atom_id res chain seq x y z
N MET A 1 -22.97 -49.11 50.53
CA MET A 1 -22.32 -47.78 50.41
C MET A 1 -21.53 -47.73 49.10
N ALA A 2 -22.13 -47.23 48.03
CA ALA A 2 -21.54 -47.21 46.69
C ALA A 2 -20.64 -45.97 46.52
N LYS A 3 -19.38 -46.20 46.12
CA LYS A 3 -18.40 -45.14 45.83
C LYS A 3 -18.74 -44.47 44.50
N ARG A 4 -18.90 -43.15 44.52
CA ARG A 4 -19.07 -42.28 43.33
C ARG A 4 -17.81 -42.30 42.44
N PRO A 5 -17.92 -42.36 41.10
CA PRO A 5 -16.79 -42.13 40.23
C PRO A 5 -16.54 -40.63 40.04
N THR A 6 -15.30 -40.19 40.23
CA THR A 6 -14.82 -38.84 39.96
C THR A 6 -14.56 -38.66 38.46
N LYS A 7 -15.09 -37.56 37.90
CA LYS A 7 -14.96 -37.13 36.51
C LYS A 7 -13.53 -36.65 36.23
N PRO A 8 -12.90 -36.94 35.07
CA PRO A 8 -11.61 -36.36 34.74
C PRO A 8 -11.76 -34.86 34.43
N ALA A 9 -10.86 -34.05 34.99
CA ALA A 9 -10.78 -32.62 34.73
C ALA A 9 -10.43 -32.39 33.26
N LYS A 10 -11.21 -31.55 32.58
CA LYS A 10 -10.91 -31.05 31.24
C LYS A 10 -9.72 -30.11 31.34
N THR A 11 -8.61 -30.47 30.70
CA THR A 11 -7.52 -29.56 30.35
C THR A 11 -8.08 -28.47 29.44
N ALA A 12 -8.06 -27.23 29.91
CA ALA A 12 -8.33 -26.08 29.06
C ALA A 12 -7.15 -25.90 28.12
N SER A 13 -7.39 -26.07 26.82
CA SER A 13 -6.48 -25.66 25.76
C SER A 13 -6.53 -24.14 25.69
N ASN A 14 -5.50 -23.47 26.21
CA ASN A 14 -5.22 -22.08 25.93
C ASN A 14 -4.76 -21.96 24.46
N ASP A 15 -5.72 -21.85 23.54
CA ASP A 15 -5.47 -21.23 22.25
C ASP A 15 -5.42 -19.71 22.48
N GLU A 16 -4.26 -19.23 22.93
CA GLU A 16 -3.96 -17.80 22.92
C GLU A 16 -3.70 -17.33 21.48
N PRO A 17 -4.30 -16.20 21.04
CA PRO A 17 -3.96 -15.62 19.76
C PRO A 17 -2.51 -15.16 19.78
N GLY A 18 -1.74 -15.63 18.79
CA GLY A 18 -0.30 -15.45 18.69
C GLY A 18 0.16 -14.00 18.83
N ASP A 19 0.92 -13.78 19.90
CA ASP A 19 2.07 -12.88 20.06
C ASP A 19 2.27 -11.81 18.97
N ASP A 20 1.56 -10.68 19.11
CA ASP A 20 1.85 -9.40 18.45
C ASP A 20 3.08 -8.72 19.09
N ALA A 21 4.18 -9.46 19.26
CA ALA A 21 5.45 -8.86 19.62
C ALA A 21 5.88 -7.93 18.46
N PRO A 22 6.16 -6.63 18.71
CA PRO A 22 6.53 -5.73 17.64
C PRO A 22 7.82 -6.23 16.99
N ALA A 23 7.74 -6.62 15.71
CA ALA A 23 8.89 -7.03 14.93
C ALA A 23 10.03 -6.01 15.11
N LYS A 24 11.23 -6.51 15.44
CA LYS A 24 12.42 -5.69 15.66
C LYS A 24 12.62 -4.77 14.46
N LYS A 25 12.78 -3.46 14.70
CA LYS A 25 12.98 -2.45 13.65
C LYS A 25 14.08 -2.92 12.68
N GLY A 26 13.76 -2.93 11.39
CA GLY A 26 14.64 -3.32 10.29
C GLY A 26 14.68 -4.81 9.98
N SER A 27 13.86 -5.66 10.63
CA SER A 27 13.88 -7.12 10.40
C SER A 27 13.25 -7.57 9.08
N TYR A 28 12.55 -6.68 8.37
CA TYR A 28 11.86 -7.00 7.13
C TYR A 28 11.91 -5.85 6.11
N LYS A 29 11.70 -6.20 4.84
CA LYS A 29 11.45 -5.28 3.74
C LYS A 29 9.94 -5.21 3.49
N LEU A 30 9.38 -4.00 3.45
CA LEU A 30 7.97 -3.80 3.16
C LEU A 30 7.75 -3.79 1.65
N VAL A 31 6.83 -4.62 1.17
CA VAL A 31 6.37 -4.64 -0.22
C VAL A 31 4.91 -4.21 -0.23
N ILE A 32 4.57 -3.21 -1.02
CA ILE A 32 3.21 -2.72 -1.14
C ILE A 32 2.69 -3.06 -2.54
N VAL A 33 1.58 -3.77 -2.58
CA VAL A 33 0.86 -4.15 -3.81
C VAL A 33 -0.53 -3.56 -3.80
N GLU A 34 -1.25 -3.59 -4.92
CA GLU A 34 -2.57 -2.97 -4.98
C GLU A 34 -3.66 -3.81 -4.28
N SER A 35 -3.68 -5.12 -4.50
CA SER A 35 -4.79 -5.99 -4.08
C SER A 35 -4.38 -7.06 -3.05
N PRO A 36 -5.28 -7.45 -2.13
CA PRO A 36 -5.00 -8.51 -1.15
C PRO A 36 -4.69 -9.86 -1.78
N ALA A 37 -5.25 -10.15 -2.96
CA ALA A 37 -4.99 -11.39 -3.68
C ALA A 37 -3.52 -11.45 -4.14
N LYS A 38 -3.01 -10.36 -4.73
CA LYS A 38 -1.59 -10.26 -5.12
C LYS A 38 -0.67 -10.37 -3.91
N ALA A 39 -1.03 -9.74 -2.79
CA ALA A 39 -0.23 -9.80 -1.56
C ALA A 39 -0.03 -11.25 -1.12
N LYS A 40 -1.11 -12.03 -1.03
CA LYS A 40 -1.06 -13.46 -0.66
C LYS A 40 -0.17 -14.28 -1.58
N THR A 41 -0.21 -14.02 -2.89
CA THR A 41 0.59 -14.76 -3.87
C THR A 41 2.06 -14.38 -3.79
N ILE A 42 2.37 -13.08 -3.75
CA ILE A 42 3.75 -12.58 -3.72
C ILE A 42 4.45 -12.96 -2.41
N THR A 43 3.76 -12.97 -1.27
CA THR A 43 4.31 -13.47 0.00
C THR A 43 4.85 -14.90 -0.12
N LYS A 44 4.13 -15.77 -0.84
CA LYS A 44 4.57 -17.17 -1.04
C LYS A 44 5.84 -17.27 -1.88
N TYR A 45 6.08 -16.30 -2.76
CA TYR A 45 7.24 -16.32 -3.66
C TYR A 45 8.48 -15.72 -3.03
N LEU A 46 8.36 -14.56 -2.37
CA LEU A 46 9.47 -13.85 -1.75
C LEU A 46 9.95 -14.53 -0.45
N GLY A 47 9.03 -15.13 0.31
CA GLY A 47 9.36 -15.85 1.53
C GLY A 47 9.74 -14.95 2.70
N ALA A 48 10.55 -15.49 3.62
CA ALA A 48 10.92 -14.81 4.86
C ALA A 48 11.75 -13.53 4.61
N GLY A 49 11.55 -12.52 5.46
CA GLY A 49 12.24 -11.22 5.35
C GLY A 49 11.49 -10.17 4.53
N PHE A 50 10.37 -10.54 3.88
CA PHE A 50 9.46 -9.61 3.23
C PHE A 50 8.11 -9.58 3.96
N GLN A 51 7.63 -8.37 4.25
CA GLN A 51 6.25 -8.13 4.68
C GLN A 51 5.49 -7.57 3.46
N VAL A 52 4.53 -8.32 2.93
CA VAL A 52 3.76 -7.89 1.75
C VAL A 52 2.38 -7.41 2.19
N GLU A 53 2.05 -6.16 1.88
CA GLU A 53 0.80 -5.52 2.25
C GLU A 53 0.07 -4.96 1.02
N ALA A 54 -1.26 -4.92 1.10
CA ALA A 54 -2.09 -4.35 0.05
C ALA A 54 -2.49 -2.89 0.38
N SER A 55 -2.42 -1.99 -0.60
CA SER A 55 -2.98 -0.64 -0.50
C SER A 55 -4.50 -0.63 -0.56
N LYS A 56 -5.10 -1.67 -1.19
CA LYS A 56 -6.53 -1.80 -1.52
C LYS A 56 -6.99 -0.73 -2.51
N GLY A 57 -6.25 -0.65 -3.63
CA GLY A 57 -6.46 0.34 -4.70
C GLY A 57 -5.84 1.70 -4.38
N HIS A 58 -6.45 2.75 -4.91
CA HIS A 58 -6.10 4.14 -4.62
C HIS A 58 -6.29 4.49 -3.14
N ILE A 59 -5.33 5.21 -2.60
CA ILE A 59 -5.31 5.67 -1.20
C ILE A 59 -5.50 7.18 -1.06
N ARG A 60 -5.34 7.91 -2.17
CA ARG A 60 -5.59 9.34 -2.28
C ARG A 60 -6.40 9.63 -3.53
N ASP A 61 -7.16 10.71 -3.49
CA ASP A 61 -7.89 11.24 -4.64
C ASP A 61 -8.00 12.77 -4.52
N LEU A 62 -8.45 13.42 -5.59
CA LEU A 62 -8.81 14.83 -5.56
C LEU A 62 -10.04 15.03 -4.66
N PRO A 63 -10.04 16.06 -3.78
CA PRO A 63 -11.12 16.30 -2.83
C PRO A 63 -12.49 16.40 -3.51
N LYS A 64 -13.52 15.85 -2.87
CA LYS A 64 -14.88 15.85 -3.44
C LYS A 64 -15.54 17.22 -3.46
N ARG A 65 -15.08 18.15 -2.61
CA ARG A 65 -15.64 19.48 -2.44
C ARG A 65 -14.51 20.47 -2.20
N ALA A 66 -14.70 21.72 -2.64
CA ALA A 66 -13.78 22.80 -2.31
C ALA A 66 -13.71 23.01 -0.78
N PRO A 67 -12.57 23.48 -0.26
CA PRO A 67 -12.48 23.88 1.14
C PRO A 67 -13.58 24.90 1.51
N LYS A 68 -14.08 24.83 2.75
CA LYS A 68 -15.14 25.76 3.21
C LYS A 68 -14.67 27.21 3.04
N GLY A 69 -15.51 28.02 2.40
CA GLY A 69 -15.22 29.44 2.17
C GLY A 69 -14.36 29.72 0.94
N VAL A 70 -13.86 28.70 0.25
CA VAL A 70 -13.09 28.86 -1.00
C VAL A 70 -13.99 28.57 -2.20
N LYS A 71 -14.12 29.55 -3.10
CA LYS A 71 -14.77 29.34 -4.41
C LYS A 71 -13.73 28.80 -5.38
N GLN A 72 -13.60 27.47 -5.42
CA GLN A 72 -12.80 26.79 -6.43
C GLN A 72 -13.74 26.14 -7.45
N PRO A 73 -13.65 26.47 -8.76
CA PRO A 73 -14.55 25.91 -9.77
C PRO A 73 -14.37 24.39 -9.91
N VAL A 74 -13.15 23.91 -9.69
CA VAL A 74 -12.76 22.51 -9.82
C VAL A 74 -12.09 22.07 -8.51
N PRO A 75 -12.81 21.40 -7.59
CA PRO A 75 -12.25 21.01 -6.29
C PRO A 75 -10.95 20.23 -6.43
N GLY A 76 -9.89 20.75 -5.80
CA GLY A 76 -8.58 20.10 -5.75
C GLY A 76 -7.69 20.29 -6.97
N VAL A 77 -8.09 21.11 -7.95
CA VAL A 77 -7.24 21.47 -9.10
C VAL A 77 -7.07 22.98 -9.13
N ASP A 78 -5.83 23.45 -9.06
CA ASP A 78 -5.51 24.86 -9.18
C ASP A 78 -5.38 25.26 -10.65
N LEU A 79 -6.43 25.90 -11.20
CA LEU A 79 -6.45 26.31 -12.62
C LEU A 79 -5.50 27.48 -12.93
N GLU A 80 -5.06 28.23 -11.92
CA GLU A 80 -4.21 29.40 -12.10
C GLU A 80 -2.72 29.06 -11.99
N HIS A 81 -2.39 27.94 -11.33
CA HIS A 81 -1.02 27.47 -11.10
C HIS A 81 -0.80 26.09 -11.73
N ASP A 82 -0.70 26.03 -13.06
CA ASP A 82 -0.32 24.84 -13.84
C ASP A 82 -1.15 23.58 -13.55
N PHE A 83 -2.44 23.73 -13.21
CA PHE A 83 -3.34 22.63 -12.87
C PHE A 83 -2.87 21.81 -11.66
N GLU A 84 -2.15 22.43 -10.73
CA GLU A 84 -1.56 21.74 -9.58
C GLU A 84 -2.65 20.98 -8.78
N PRO A 85 -2.54 19.64 -8.65
CA PRO A 85 -3.53 18.84 -7.96
C PRO A 85 -3.25 18.77 -6.46
N THR A 86 -4.27 19.05 -5.65
CA THR A 86 -4.26 18.74 -4.22
C THR A 86 -4.92 17.39 -3.99
N TYR A 87 -4.19 16.46 -3.38
CA TYR A 87 -4.70 15.13 -3.05
C TYR A 87 -4.99 14.99 -1.56
N GLU A 88 -6.12 14.35 -1.23
CA GLU A 88 -6.48 13.97 0.12
C GLU A 88 -6.55 12.45 0.27
N VAL A 89 -6.25 11.95 1.47
CA VAL A 89 -6.45 10.54 1.81
C VAL A 89 -7.95 10.28 1.97
N SER A 90 -8.48 9.34 1.18
CA SER A 90 -9.88 8.93 1.29
C SER A 90 -10.20 8.44 2.70
N ASP A 91 -11.36 8.82 3.23
CA ASP A 91 -11.74 8.53 4.61
C ASP A 91 -11.70 7.03 4.94
N ASP A 92 -12.17 6.21 4.01
CA ASP A 92 -12.19 4.74 4.09
C ASP A 92 -10.80 4.10 3.92
N ARG A 93 -9.76 4.90 3.68
CA ARG A 93 -8.36 4.47 3.53
C ARG A 93 -7.45 4.97 4.65
N ARG A 94 -7.91 5.85 5.54
CA ARG A 94 -7.09 6.41 6.65
C ARG A 94 -6.47 5.34 7.54
N ALA A 95 -7.24 4.31 7.91
CA ALA A 95 -6.74 3.20 8.72
C ALA A 95 -5.63 2.42 8.00
N GLN A 96 -5.81 2.14 6.71
CA GLN A 96 -4.81 1.44 5.89
C GLN A 96 -3.52 2.26 5.74
N VAL A 97 -3.64 3.57 5.47
CA VAL A 97 -2.48 4.47 5.38
C VAL A 97 -1.73 4.52 6.72
N THR A 98 -2.45 4.53 7.84
CA THR A 98 -1.85 4.53 9.18
C THR A 98 -1.07 3.24 9.44
N ALA A 99 -1.64 2.09 9.07
CA ALA A 99 -0.97 0.79 9.15
C ALA A 99 0.29 0.74 8.28
N LEU A 100 0.19 1.16 7.01
CA LEU A 100 1.32 1.20 6.08
C LEU A 100 2.43 2.14 6.57
N LYS A 101 2.11 3.31 7.12
CA LYS A 101 3.10 4.22 7.72
C LYS A 101 3.83 3.59 8.90
N LYS A 102 3.10 2.86 9.77
CA LYS A 102 3.71 2.15 10.92
C LYS A 102 4.68 1.07 10.44
N LEU A 103 4.28 0.29 9.43
CA LEU A 103 5.14 -0.75 8.86
C LEU A 103 6.36 -0.15 8.15
N ALA A 104 6.15 0.87 7.32
CA ALA A 104 7.21 1.57 6.61
C ALA A 104 8.29 2.13 7.55
N LYS A 105 7.89 2.72 8.69
CA LYS A 105 8.81 3.23 9.72
C LYS A 105 9.70 2.15 10.33
N ASN A 106 9.22 0.91 10.35
CA ASN A 106 9.90 -0.23 10.96
C ASN A 106 10.60 -1.14 9.94
N ALA A 107 10.33 -0.97 8.65
CA ALA A 107 10.98 -1.72 7.58
C ALA A 107 12.41 -1.22 7.33
N SER A 108 13.28 -2.09 6.84
CA SER A 108 14.61 -1.71 6.35
C SER A 108 14.56 -1.08 4.96
N GLU A 109 13.59 -1.49 4.14
CA GLU A 109 13.38 -1.00 2.77
C GLU A 109 11.87 -1.01 2.44
N ILE A 110 11.48 -0.17 1.47
CA ILE A 110 10.10 -0.08 0.97
C ILE A 110 10.13 -0.31 -0.55
N TRP A 111 9.26 -1.21 -1.01
CA TRP A 111 9.14 -1.66 -2.40
C TRP A 111 7.70 -1.47 -2.88
N PHE A 112 7.54 -1.01 -4.12
CA PHE A 112 6.24 -0.75 -4.75
C PHE A 112 6.01 -1.71 -5.91
N ALA A 113 5.12 -2.67 -5.72
CA ALA A 113 4.83 -3.77 -6.64
C ALA A 113 3.38 -3.67 -7.17
N THR A 114 3.01 -2.47 -7.63
CA THR A 114 1.72 -2.18 -8.28
C THR A 114 1.73 -2.61 -9.75
N ASP A 115 0.56 -2.54 -10.39
CA ASP A 115 0.33 -3.09 -11.73
C ASP A 115 1.15 -2.36 -12.81
N LEU A 116 1.48 -3.06 -13.90
CA LEU A 116 2.24 -2.53 -15.03
C LEU A 116 1.35 -1.68 -15.94
N ASP A 117 0.86 -0.58 -15.42
CA ASP A 117 0.14 0.43 -16.19
C ASP A 117 0.32 1.82 -15.55
N ARG A 118 -0.30 2.83 -16.16
CA ARG A 118 -0.25 4.21 -15.64
C ARG A 118 -0.96 4.37 -14.29
N GLU A 119 -1.96 3.53 -14.00
CA GLU A 119 -2.73 3.61 -12.76
C GLU A 119 -1.91 3.06 -11.60
N GLY A 120 -1.29 1.89 -11.78
CA GLY A 120 -0.32 1.33 -10.86
C GLY A 120 0.86 2.25 -10.62
N GLU A 121 1.34 2.98 -11.64
CA GLU A 121 2.39 3.98 -11.46
C GLU A 121 1.94 5.16 -10.59
N ALA A 122 0.74 5.69 -10.82
CA ALA A 122 0.17 6.76 -9.98
C ALA A 122 -0.08 6.28 -8.54
N ILE A 123 -0.52 5.04 -8.33
CA ILE A 123 -0.68 4.44 -6.99
C ILE A 123 0.69 4.35 -6.29
N ALA A 124 1.72 3.87 -6.99
CA ALA A 124 3.08 3.79 -6.43
C ALA A 124 3.61 5.18 -6.04
N TRP A 125 3.41 6.19 -6.89
CA TRP A 125 3.75 7.57 -6.59
C TRP A 125 2.99 8.09 -5.37
N HIS A 126 1.68 7.83 -5.31
CA HIS A 126 0.87 8.28 -4.18
C HIS A 126 1.32 7.68 -2.85
N LEU A 127 1.69 6.40 -2.86
CA LEU A 127 2.25 5.69 -1.72
C LEU A 127 3.62 6.25 -1.32
N ALA A 128 4.52 6.47 -2.30
CA ALA A 128 5.86 6.99 -2.06
C ALA A 128 5.82 8.34 -1.33
N GLU A 129 5.06 9.29 -1.88
CA GLU A 129 4.79 10.60 -1.27
C GLU A 129 4.23 10.49 0.16
N LEU A 130 3.24 9.61 0.39
CA LEU A 130 2.64 9.43 1.70
C LEU A 130 3.59 8.83 2.73
N LEU A 131 4.52 8.00 2.28
CA LEU A 131 5.50 7.30 3.11
C LEU A 131 6.82 8.08 3.23
N GLY A 132 6.94 9.24 2.58
CA GLY A 132 8.15 10.06 2.59
C GLY A 132 9.32 9.43 1.81
N VAL A 133 9.01 8.66 0.77
CA VAL A 133 9.99 8.06 -0.14
C VAL A 133 10.11 8.93 -1.38
N ASP A 134 11.33 9.41 -1.66
CA ASP A 134 11.66 10.12 -2.90
C ASP A 134 11.34 9.22 -4.11
N PRO A 135 10.43 9.61 -5.02
CA PRO A 135 10.05 8.83 -6.19
C PRO A 135 11.24 8.44 -7.08
N LEU A 136 12.29 9.28 -7.13
CA LEU A 136 13.49 9.03 -7.92
C LEU A 136 14.43 7.99 -7.29
N LYS A 137 14.20 7.64 -6.02
CA LYS A 137 14.94 6.61 -5.26
C LYS A 137 14.06 5.43 -4.86
N ALA A 138 12.77 5.48 -5.21
CA ALA A 138 11.81 4.45 -4.90
C ALA A 138 12.20 3.13 -5.57
N LYS A 139 11.88 2.00 -4.93
CA LYS A 139 12.07 0.66 -5.51
C LYS A 139 10.78 0.19 -6.15
N ARG A 140 10.51 0.67 -7.37
CA ARG A 140 9.37 0.25 -8.20
C ARG A 140 9.69 -1.07 -8.88
N VAL A 141 8.84 -2.07 -8.66
CA VAL A 141 8.96 -3.42 -9.24
C VAL A 141 7.82 -3.65 -10.20
N GLU A 142 8.14 -3.99 -11.43
CA GLU A 142 7.18 -4.28 -12.49
C GLU A 142 7.29 -5.75 -12.91
N PHE A 143 6.14 -6.36 -13.18
CA PHE A 143 6.06 -7.73 -13.68
C PHE A 143 4.84 -7.85 -14.57
N ASP A 144 5.01 -8.52 -15.72
CA ASP A 144 3.94 -8.79 -16.67
C ASP A 144 3.02 -9.93 -16.19
N GLU A 145 3.55 -10.82 -15.35
CA GLU A 145 2.86 -11.99 -14.83
C GLU A 145 3.21 -12.30 -13.38
N ILE A 146 2.32 -13.01 -12.69
CA ILE A 146 2.46 -13.35 -11.27
C ILE A 146 2.94 -14.81 -11.13
N THR A 147 4.00 -15.16 -11.84
CA THR A 147 4.70 -16.44 -11.67
C THR A 147 5.86 -16.28 -10.71
N ARG A 148 6.28 -17.37 -10.05
CA ARG A 148 7.40 -17.29 -9.09
C ARG A 148 8.68 -16.76 -9.73
N GLY A 149 8.99 -17.21 -10.94
CA GLY A 149 10.19 -16.79 -11.68
C GLY A 149 10.15 -15.31 -12.07
N ALA A 150 9.02 -14.84 -12.62
CA ALA A 150 8.86 -13.44 -13.00
C ALA A 150 8.97 -12.50 -11.79
N ILE A 151 8.33 -12.85 -10.66
CA ILE A 151 8.38 -12.03 -9.44
C ILE A 151 9.80 -11.97 -8.89
N LEU A 152 10.51 -13.09 -8.74
CA LEU A 152 11.88 -13.06 -8.22
C LEU A 152 12.81 -12.23 -9.10
N LYS A 153 12.73 -12.41 -10.43
CA LYS A 153 13.50 -11.63 -11.40
C LYS A 153 13.19 -10.14 -11.32
N ALA A 154 11.92 -9.77 -11.16
CA ALA A 154 11.51 -8.37 -11.06
C ALA A 154 12.11 -7.68 -9.81
N PHE A 155 12.25 -8.39 -8.70
CA PHE A 155 12.83 -7.85 -7.47
C PHE A 155 14.36 -7.68 -7.52
N GLU A 156 15.05 -8.29 -8.49
CA GLU A 156 16.48 -8.10 -8.70
C GLU A 156 16.81 -6.76 -9.39
N ALA A 157 15.86 -6.19 -10.14
CA ALA A 157 16.06 -4.99 -10.95
C ALA A 157 14.94 -3.95 -10.73
N PRO A 158 14.77 -3.40 -9.50
CA PRO A 158 13.84 -2.30 -9.29
C PRO A 158 14.29 -1.04 -10.02
N ARG A 159 13.33 -0.22 -10.44
CA ARG A 159 13.57 1.10 -11.02
C ARG A 159 12.99 2.22 -10.14
N PRO A 160 13.38 3.49 -10.36
CA PRO A 160 12.64 4.64 -9.85
C PRO A 160 11.21 4.70 -10.40
N ILE A 161 10.35 5.49 -9.79
CA ILE A 161 9.01 5.77 -10.32
C ILE A 161 9.12 6.64 -11.59
N ASP A 162 8.34 6.30 -12.60
CA ASP A 162 8.27 7.00 -13.88
C ASP A 162 7.29 8.16 -13.78
N ILE A 163 7.85 9.35 -13.56
CA ILE A 163 7.08 10.59 -13.41
C ILE A 163 6.26 10.92 -14.66
N ASN A 164 6.68 10.50 -15.86
CA ASN A 164 5.91 10.77 -17.07
C ASN A 164 4.61 9.94 -17.08
N ARG A 165 4.66 8.68 -16.64
CA ARG A 165 3.46 7.83 -16.50
C ARG A 165 2.53 8.35 -15.39
N VAL A 166 3.10 8.83 -14.29
CA VAL A 166 2.34 9.50 -13.23
C VAL A 166 1.63 10.72 -13.80
N ASN A 167 2.36 11.65 -14.43
CA ASN A 167 1.80 12.86 -15.02
C ASN A 167 0.73 12.55 -16.09
N ALA A 168 0.93 11.49 -16.90
CA ALA A 168 -0.07 11.05 -17.87
C ALA A 168 -1.38 10.58 -17.20
N GLN A 169 -1.29 9.89 -16.06
CA GLN A 169 -2.47 9.58 -15.27
C GLN A 169 -3.09 10.85 -14.68
N GLN A 170 -2.28 11.73 -14.07
CA GLN A 170 -2.77 12.94 -13.41
C GLN A 170 -3.50 13.85 -14.40
N ALA A 171 -2.96 14.04 -15.59
CA ALA A 171 -3.58 14.82 -16.66
C ALA A 171 -4.96 14.26 -17.02
N ARG A 172 -5.09 12.93 -17.18
CA ARG A 172 -6.39 12.28 -17.38
C ARG A 172 -7.32 12.54 -16.20
N ARG A 173 -6.84 12.41 -14.95
CA ARG A 173 -7.66 12.59 -13.75
C ARG A 173 -8.17 14.02 -13.60
N ILE A 174 -7.33 15.00 -13.93
CA ILE A 174 -7.67 16.42 -13.96
C ILE A 174 -8.70 16.70 -15.06
N LEU A 175 -8.49 16.17 -16.27
CA LEU A 175 -9.45 16.30 -17.37
C LEU A 175 -10.83 15.74 -16.98
N ASP A 176 -10.87 14.53 -16.44
CA ASP A 176 -12.11 13.87 -15.95
C ASP A 176 -12.80 14.66 -14.83
N ARG A 177 -12.09 15.59 -14.18
CA ARG A 177 -12.61 16.42 -13.09
C ARG A 177 -13.12 17.79 -13.57
N ILE A 178 -12.62 18.28 -14.71
CA ILE A 178 -13.01 19.56 -15.31
C ILE A 178 -14.30 19.42 -16.14
N VAL A 179 -14.45 18.28 -16.84
CA VAL A 179 -15.59 17.98 -17.73
C VAL A 179 -16.80 17.51 -16.93
#